data_AF-A0A4Q8QJ12-F1
#
_entry.id   AF-A0A4Q8QJ12-F1
#
_cell.length_a   1.000
_cell.length_b   1.000
_cell.length_c   1.000
_cell.angle_alpha   90.00
_cell.angle_beta   90.00
_cell.angle_gamma   90.00
#
_symmetry.space_group_name_H-M   'P 1'
#
loop_
_entity.id
_entity.type
_entity.pdbx_description
1 polymer ?
#
loop_
_entity_poly.entity_id
_entity_poly.type
_entity_poly.pdbx_seq_one_letter_code
_entity_poly.pdbx_strand_id
1 'polypeptide(L)'
;MNKKLSAQIPSFLTNEPADLEYSIFKLNLFLNGCKPYTIDYQVLLMSYHFWKGKDLDEFCQEQTISYFLLNPLHDSVEAREAFCLEIREFLTNQ
;
A
#
# COMPACT_ATOMS: atom_id res chain seq x y z
N MET A 1 -36.69 -11.61 4.27
CA MET A 1 -36.05 -10.49 3.54
C MET A 1 -34.56 -10.50 3.85
N ASN A 2 -33.75 -11.02 2.93
CA ASN A 2 -32.30 -11.01 3.00
C ASN A 2 -31.79 -9.61 2.61
N LYS A 3 -31.15 -8.90 3.53
CA LYS A 3 -30.24 -7.80 3.19
C LYS A 3 -28.84 -8.23 3.60
N LYS A 4 -28.21 -9.06 2.75
CA LYS A 4 -26.75 -9.20 2.77
C LYS A 4 -26.20 -7.78 2.57
N LEU A 5 -25.47 -7.26 3.55
CA LEU A 5 -24.59 -6.13 3.33
C LEU A 5 -23.71 -6.52 2.14
N SER A 6 -23.97 -5.94 0.96
CA SER A 6 -22.91 -5.80 -0.01
C SER A 6 -21.92 -4.87 0.66
N ALA A 7 -20.83 -5.43 1.21
CA ALA A 7 -19.63 -4.66 1.46
C ALA A 7 -19.30 -4.04 0.11
N GLN A 8 -19.67 -2.76 -0.03
CA GLN A 8 -19.43 -2.01 -1.25
C GLN A 8 -17.91 -1.95 -1.36
N ILE A 9 -17.38 -2.81 -2.22
CA ILE A 9 -15.98 -2.82 -2.59
C ILE A 9 -15.65 -1.37 -2.96
N PRO A 10 -14.69 -0.72 -2.26
CA PRO A 10 -14.30 0.65 -2.55
C PRO A 10 -14.10 0.85 -4.06
N SER A 11 -14.59 1.95 -4.61
CA SER A 11 -14.62 2.16 -6.06
C SER A 11 -13.23 2.10 -6.72
N PHE A 12 -12.14 2.26 -5.96
CA PHE A 12 -10.77 2.10 -6.48
C PHE A 12 -10.37 0.63 -6.73
N LEU A 13 -11.09 -0.34 -6.16
CA LEU A 13 -10.93 -1.78 -6.38
C LEU A 13 -11.82 -2.32 -7.51
N THR A 14 -12.46 -1.45 -8.30
CA THR A 14 -13.31 -1.89 -9.42
C THR A 14 -12.52 -2.60 -10.51
N ASN A 15 -13.19 -3.57 -11.15
CA ASN A 15 -12.72 -4.43 -12.24
C ASN A 15 -12.13 -3.65 -13.43
N GLU A 16 -10.85 -3.32 -13.36
CA GLU A 16 -10.04 -3.06 -14.54
C GLU A 16 -9.27 -4.34 -14.92
N PRO A 17 -9.11 -4.65 -16.21
CA PRO A 17 -8.54 -5.91 -16.65
C PRO A 17 -7.04 -6.02 -16.33
N ALA A 18 -6.74 -6.89 -15.37
CA ALA A 18 -5.65 -7.87 -15.34
C ALA A 18 -4.19 -7.39 -15.48
N ASP A 19 -3.75 -6.49 -14.61
CA ASP A 19 -2.34 -6.49 -14.20
C ASP A 19 -2.23 -6.94 -12.73
N LEU A 20 -1.60 -8.09 -12.52
CA LEU A 20 -1.34 -8.65 -11.19
C LEU A 20 -0.56 -7.63 -10.35
N GLU A 21 0.35 -6.89 -10.97
CA GLU A 21 1.20 -5.89 -10.33
C GLU A 21 0.34 -4.74 -9.79
N TYR A 22 -0.58 -4.23 -10.62
CA TYR A 22 -1.52 -3.18 -10.23
C TYR A 22 -2.51 -3.63 -9.15
N SER A 23 -2.95 -4.89 -9.21
CA SER A 23 -3.87 -5.47 -8.22
C SER A 23 -3.21 -5.63 -6.85
N ILE A 24 -1.94 -6.07 -6.83
CA ILE A 24 -1.15 -6.19 -5.60
C ILE A 24 -0.86 -4.82 -5.00
N PHE A 25 -0.53 -3.83 -5.83
CA PHE A 25 -0.36 -2.44 -5.38
C PHE A 25 -1.62 -1.89 -4.71
N LYS A 26 -2.80 -2.04 -5.34
CA LYS A 26 -4.08 -1.62 -4.76
C LYS A 26 -4.41 -2.34 -3.45
N LEU A 27 -4.10 -3.63 -3.37
CA LEU A 27 -4.28 -4.41 -2.15
C LEU A 27 -3.38 -3.90 -1.02
N ASN A 28 -2.11 -3.60 -1.31
CA ASN A 28 -1.18 -3.01 -0.36
C ASN A 28 -1.73 -1.71 0.21
N LEU A 29 -2.20 -0.84 -0.68
CA LEU A 29 -2.80 0.44 -0.31
C LEU A 29 -4.06 0.29 0.55
N PHE A 30 -4.95 -0.62 0.17
CA PHE A 30 -6.17 -0.84 0.93
C PHE A 30 -5.90 -1.37 2.34
N LEU A 31 -4.99 -2.35 2.47
CA LEU A 31 -4.69 -2.97 3.75
C LEU A 31 -3.98 -1.99 4.68
N ASN A 32 -3.02 -1.21 4.14
CA ASN A 32 -2.35 -0.17 4.93
C ASN A 32 -3.30 1.00 5.23
N GLY A 33 -4.28 1.30 4.37
CA GLY A 33 -5.30 2.34 4.60
C GLY A 33 -6.39 1.98 5.61
N CYS A 34 -6.60 0.70 5.93
CA CYS A 34 -7.63 0.27 6.89
C CYS A 34 -7.24 0.52 8.35
N LYS A 35 -5.94 0.60 8.64
CA LYS A 35 -5.42 0.88 9.98
C LYS A 35 -4.19 1.78 9.85
N PRO A 36 -4.24 3.01 10.37
CA PRO A 36 -3.09 3.89 10.29
C PRO A 36 -1.87 3.25 10.98
N TYR A 37 -0.72 3.34 10.33
CA TYR A 37 0.59 2.83 10.74
C TYR A 37 0.66 1.31 10.89
N THR A 38 -0.22 0.58 10.21
CA THR A 38 -0.11 -0.88 10.13
C THR A 38 0.31 -1.26 8.72
N ILE A 39 1.59 -1.59 8.54
CA ILE A 39 2.10 -2.14 7.28
C ILE A 39 1.78 -3.64 7.24
N ASP A 40 1.07 -4.09 6.21
CA ASP A 40 1.04 -5.51 5.88
C ASP A 40 2.33 -5.88 5.14
N TYR A 41 3.32 -6.34 5.91
CA TYR A 41 4.65 -6.66 5.38
C TYR A 41 4.65 -7.77 4.31
N GLN A 42 3.69 -8.70 4.34
CA GLN A 42 3.60 -9.74 3.31
C GLN A 42 3.13 -9.13 1.98
N VAL A 43 2.16 -8.23 2.04
CA VAL A 43 1.66 -7.55 0.85
C VAL A 43 2.64 -6.50 0.34
N LEU A 44 3.39 -5.83 1.24
CA LEU A 44 4.52 -4.97 0.89
C LEU A 44 5.61 -5.76 0.15
N LEU A 45 6.00 -6.93 0.67
CA LEU A 45 7.01 -7.79 0.05
C LEU A 45 6.57 -8.28 -1.32
N MET A 46 5.32 -8.72 -1.45
CA MET A 46 4.75 -9.07 -2.75
C MET A 46 4.76 -7.86 -3.70
N SER A 47 4.33 -6.70 -3.24
CA SER A 47 4.34 -5.46 -4.03
C SER A 47 5.73 -5.14 -4.54
N TYR A 48 6.76 -5.30 -3.71
CA TYR A 48 8.15 -5.08 -4.10
C TYR A 48 8.63 -6.10 -5.15
N HIS A 49 8.32 -7.40 -4.98
CA HIS A 49 8.70 -8.42 -5.94
C HIS A 49 8.04 -8.26 -7.32
N PHE A 50 6.83 -7.71 -7.34
CA PHE A 50 6.09 -7.43 -8.57
C PHE A 50 6.37 -6.03 -9.12
N TRP A 51 7.07 -5.18 -8.38
CA TRP A 51 7.46 -3.85 -8.81
C TRP A 51 8.64 -3.95 -9.78
N LYS A 52 8.39 -3.61 -11.05
CA LYS A 52 9.40 -3.61 -12.12
C LYS A 52 10.36 -2.41 -12.08
N GLY A 53 10.35 -1.65 -11.00
CA GLY A 53 11.23 -0.50 -10.82
C GLY A 53 12.68 -0.92 -10.59
N LYS A 54 13.56 0.08 -10.51
CA LYS A 54 15.02 -0.17 -10.47
C LYS A 54 15.66 0.16 -9.13
N ASP A 55 14.99 0.94 -8.30
CA ASP A 55 15.58 1.56 -7.12
C ASP A 55 14.72 1.33 -5.88
N LEU A 56 15.28 0.70 -4.86
CA LEU A 56 14.58 0.49 -3.58
C LEU A 56 14.07 1.81 -3.00
N ASP A 57 14.81 2.92 -3.15
CA ASP A 57 14.41 4.22 -2.64
C ASP A 57 13.18 4.77 -3.37
N GLU A 58 13.10 4.58 -4.68
CA GLU A 58 11.93 4.93 -5.50
C GLU A 58 10.70 4.14 -5.02
N PHE A 59 10.83 2.83 -4.80
CA PHE A 59 9.73 2.03 -4.25
C PHE A 59 9.26 2.52 -2.88
N CYS A 60 10.20 2.78 -1.97
CA CYS A 60 9.87 3.26 -0.62
C CYS A 60 9.13 4.61 -0.67
N GLN A 61 9.56 5.52 -1.55
CA GLN A 61 8.89 6.80 -1.76
C GLN A 61 7.48 6.63 -2.34
N GLU A 62 7.30 5.80 -3.37
CA GLU A 62 6.00 5.56 -3.98
C GLU A 62 5.00 4.95 -2.98
N GLN A 63 5.44 3.99 -2.17
CA GLN A 63 4.61 3.39 -1.12
C GLN A 63 4.25 4.42 -0.04
N THR A 64 5.22 5.24 0.38
CA THR A 64 5.02 6.29 1.38
C THR A 64 4.01 7.32 0.91
N ILE A 65 4.18 7.87 -0.29
CA ILE A 65 3.27 8.85 -0.87
C ILE A 65 1.87 8.25 -0.99
N SER A 66 1.77 7.04 -1.54
CA SER A 66 0.48 6.41 -1.78
C SER A 66 -0.27 6.08 -0.48
N TYR A 67 0.45 5.71 0.58
CA TYR A 67 -0.12 5.50 1.91
C TYR A 67 -0.72 6.79 2.48
N PHE A 68 0.02 7.91 2.44
CA PHE A 68 -0.45 9.18 3.01
C PHE A 68 -1.51 9.89 2.16
N LEU A 69 -1.57 9.62 0.85
CA LEU A 69 -2.72 10.01 0.01
C LEU A 69 -4.04 9.41 0.52
N LEU A 70 -3.99 8.20 1.09
CA LEU A 70 -5.16 7.54 1.69
C LEU A 70 -5.34 7.84 3.18
N ASN A 71 -4.30 8.35 3.85
CA ASN A 71 -4.28 8.68 5.27
C ASN A 71 -3.87 10.15 5.53
N PRO A 72 -4.53 11.15 4.91
CA PRO A 72 -4.05 12.54 4.93
C PRO A 72 -4.09 13.19 6.32
N LEU A 73 -4.92 12.68 7.25
CA LEU A 73 -4.97 13.17 8.63
C LEU A 73 -3.73 12.80 9.46
N HIS A 74 -2.94 11.85 8.97
CA HIS A 74 -1.73 11.33 9.61
C HIS A 74 -0.46 11.81 8.91
N ASP A 75 -0.61 12.66 7.90
CA ASP A 75 0.46 13.08 7.00
C ASP A 75 1.28 14.24 7.60
N SER A 76 2.53 13.94 7.94
CA SER A 76 3.55 14.92 8.32
C SER A 76 4.89 14.54 7.68
N VAL A 77 5.84 15.48 7.63
CA VAL A 77 7.19 15.21 7.11
C VAL A 77 7.84 14.08 7.90
N GLU A 78 7.75 14.13 9.22
CA GLU A 78 8.31 13.13 10.14
C GLU A 78 7.64 11.76 9.95
N ALA A 79 6.32 11.74 9.76
CA ALA A 79 5.57 10.50 9.52
C ALA A 79 5.96 9.85 8.19
N ARG A 80 6.18 10.65 7.13
CA ARG A 80 6.66 10.15 5.84
C ARG A 80 8.07 9.58 5.93
N GLU A 81 8.97 10.29 6.60
CA GLU A 81 10.35 9.84 6.79
C GLU A 81 10.42 8.54 7.58
N ALA A 82 9.70 8.47 8.71
CA ALA A 82 9.64 7.26 9.54
C ALA A 82 9.09 6.07 8.75
N PHE A 83 8.00 6.25 8.00
CA PHE A 83 7.38 5.19 7.21
C PHE A 83 8.27 4.71 6.06
N CYS A 84 8.95 5.63 5.37
CA CYS A 84 9.89 5.31 4.30
C CYS A 84 11.09 4.52 4.84
N LEU A 85 11.63 4.91 6.00
CA LEU A 85 12.71 4.19 6.67
C LEU A 85 12.28 2.79 7.09
N GLU A 86 11.10 2.64 7.67
CA GLU A 86 10.55 1.35 8.10
C GLU A 86 10.42 0.37 6.92
N ILE A 87 9.88 0.82 5.78
CA ILE A 87 9.78 0.02 4.55
C ILE A 87 11.17 -0.40 4.07
N ARG A 88 12.12 0.54 4.02
CA ARG A 88 13.49 0.28 3.57
C ARG A 88 14.19 -0.74 4.46
N GLU A 89 14.11 -0.56 5.77
CA GLU A 89 14.71 -1.47 6.75
C GLU A 89 14.11 -2.88 6.63
N PHE A 90 12.79 -2.98 6.48
CA PHE A 90 12.13 -4.27 6.29
C PHE A 90 12.63 -5.00 5.04
N LEU A 91 12.69 -4.31 3.89
CA LEU A 91 13.07 -4.90 2.60
C LEU A 91 14.57 -5.21 2.47
N THR A 92 15.42 -4.47 3.18
CA THR A 92 16.88 -4.70 3.16
C THR A 92 17.30 -5.87 4.06
N ASN A 93 16.49 -6.20 5.07
CA ASN A 93 16.77 -7.27 6.04
C ASN A 93 16.08 -8.62 5.71
N GLN A 94 15.53 -8.79 4.51
CA GLN A 94 14.95 -10.06 4.03
C GLN A 94 16.01 -11.04 3.51
#